data_AF-A0A935V6W3-F1
#
_entry.id   AF-A0A935V6W3-F1
#
_cell.length_a   1.000
_cell.length_b   1.000
_cell.length_c   1.000
_cell.angle_alpha   90.00
_cell.angle_beta   90.00
_cell.angle_gamma   90.00
#
_symmetry.space_group_name_H-M   'P 1'
#
loop_
_entity.id
_entity.type
_entity.pdbx_description
1 polymer ?
#
loop_
_entity_poly.entity_id
_entity_poly.type
_entity_poly.pdbx_seq_one_letter_code
_entity_poly.pdbx_strand_id
1 'polypeptide(L)' 'MFGKTGTITEGKPVVTDFLLVAGCDEARTLALVAGVEAHSEHFLGRAIGARCRARRRDAGADF' A
#
# COMPACT_ATOMS: atom_id res chain seq x y z
N MET A 1 -31.25 1.93 -10.75
CA MET A 1 -30.34 1.07 -9.94
C MET A 1 -28.96 1.69 -10.01
N PHE A 2 -28.39 2.11 -8.88
CA PHE A 2 -27.03 2.66 -8.85
C PHE A 2 -26.01 1.54 -8.60
N GLY A 3 -24.92 1.55 -9.37
CA GLY A 3 -23.79 0.64 -9.14
C GLY A 3 -23.01 1.03 -7.88
N LYS A 4 -22.29 0.08 -7.29
CA LYS A 4 -21.38 0.40 -6.18
C LYS A 4 -20.05 0.95 -6.69
N THR A 5 -19.33 0.14 -7.47
CA THR A 5 -18.00 0.45 -7.99
C THR A 5 -18.08 1.51 -9.08
N GLY A 6 -17.34 2.61 -8.92
CA GLY A 6 -17.31 3.71 -9.89
C GLY A 6 -18.54 4.64 -9.86
N THR A 7 -19.45 4.45 -8.90
CA THR A 7 -20.62 5.33 -8.72
C THR A 7 -20.81 5.74 -7.27
N ILE A 8 -20.84 4.78 -6.34
CA ILE A 8 -20.84 5.06 -4.89
C ILE A 8 -19.40 5.11 -4.35
N THR A 9 -18.50 4.31 -4.92
CA THR A 9 -17.09 4.27 -4.55
C THR A 9 -16.20 4.65 -5.72
N GLU A 10 -15.00 5.13 -5.42
CA GLU A 10 -14.02 5.54 -6.44
C GLU A 10 -13.51 4.40 -7.33
N GLY A 11 -13.82 3.14 -6.98
CA GLY A 11 -13.31 1.96 -7.69
C GLY A 11 -11.79 1.75 -7.56
N LYS A 12 -11.13 2.52 -6.70
CA LYS A 12 -9.69 2.42 -6.41
C LYS A 12 -9.51 1.91 -4.97
N PRO A 13 -8.84 0.77 -4.75
CA PRO A 13 -8.53 0.31 -3.41
C PRO A 13 -7.50 1.23 -2.77
N VAL A 14 -7.66 1.46 -1.48
CA VAL A 14 -6.69 2.15 -0.64
C VAL A 14 -6.43 1.29 0.58
N VAL A 15 -5.17 1.18 0.98
CA VAL A 15 -4.80 0.47 2.22
C VAL A 15 -5.19 1.36 3.40
N THR A 16 -6.09 0.88 4.23
CA THR A 16 -6.54 1.59 5.44
C THR A 16 -5.56 1.37 6.59
N ASP A 17 -5.19 0.11 6.84
CA ASP A 17 -4.42 -0.30 8.01
C ASP A 17 -3.18 -1.07 7.59
N PHE A 18 -2.08 -0.82 8.29
CA PHE A 18 -0.84 -1.58 8.15
C PHE A 18 -0.33 -1.87 9.56
N LEU A 19 -0.53 -3.11 10.00
CA LEU A 19 -0.20 -3.57 11.34
C LEU A 19 1.10 -4.37 11.27
N LEU A 20 2.13 -3.91 11.97
CA LEU A 20 3.37 -4.65 12.14
C LEU A 20 3.30 -5.53 13.39
N VAL A 21 3.84 -6.73 13.26
CA VAL A 21 4.10 -7.59 14.41
C VAL A 21 5.24 -6.98 15.24
N ALA A 22 5.14 -7.08 16.57
CA ALA A 22 6.15 -6.58 17.49
C ALA A 22 7.53 -7.18 17.17
N GLY A 23 8.56 -6.34 17.20
CA GLY A 23 9.94 -6.72 16.88
C GLY A 23 10.29 -6.70 15.39
N CYS A 24 9.33 -6.43 14.50
CA CYS A 24 9.63 -6.19 13.09
C CYS A 24 10.09 -4.74 12.85
N ASP A 25 11.14 -4.58 12.06
CA ASP A 25 11.57 -3.29 11.53
C ASP A 25 10.61 -2.84 10.42
N GLU A 26 9.92 -1.72 10.66
CA GLU A 26 8.95 -1.13 9.73
C GLU A 26 9.59 -0.75 8.40
N ALA A 27 10.76 -0.09 8.41
CA ALA A 27 11.41 0.36 7.19
C ALA A 27 11.85 -0.81 6.32
N ARG A 28 12.44 -1.84 6.94
CA ARG A 28 12.81 -3.08 6.24
C ARG A 28 11.58 -3.80 5.68
N THR A 29 10.52 -3.92 6.47
CA THR A 29 9.28 -4.60 6.05
C THR A 29 8.65 -3.89 4.85
N LEU A 30 8.54 -2.56 4.92
CA LEU A 30 7.98 -1.75 3.83
C LEU A 30 8.83 -1.84 2.55
N ALA A 31 10.16 -1.89 2.67
CA ALA A 31 11.05 -2.06 1.54
C ALA A 31 10.85 -3.44 0.86
N LEU A 32 10.72 -4.51 1.65
CA LEU A 32 10.46 -5.85 1.12
C LEU A 32 9.12 -5.93 0.40
N VAL A 33 8.04 -5.45 1.05
CA VAL A 33 6.70 -5.45 0.45
C VAL A 33 6.67 -4.59 -0.82
N ALA A 34 7.30 -3.42 -0.81
CA ALA A 34 7.40 -2.57 -2.00
C ALA A 34 8.14 -3.26 -3.15
N GLY A 35 9.18 -4.03 -2.86
CA GLY A 35 9.93 -4.80 -3.87
C GLY A 35 9.11 -5.92 -4.47
N VAL A 36 8.39 -6.69 -3.64
CA VAL A 36 7.49 -7.77 -4.09
C VAL A 36 6.37 -7.22 -4.99
N GLU A 37 5.76 -6.10 -4.60
CA GLU A 37 4.63 -5.51 -5.33
C GLU A 37 5.05 -4.60 -6.50
N ALA A 38 6.35 -4.38 -6.74
CA ALA A 38 6.84 -3.45 -7.75
C ALA A 38 6.36 -3.77 -9.18
N HIS A 39 6.11 -5.05 -9.48
CA HIS A 39 5.69 -5.55 -10.78
C HIS A 39 4.30 -6.20 -10.76
N SER A 40 3.51 -5.92 -9.72
CA SER A 40 2.17 -6.48 -9.54
C SER A 40 1.16 -5.76 -10.44
N GLU A 41 0.61 -6.49 -11.42
CA GLU A 41 -0.48 -6.00 -12.28
C GLU A 41 -1.85 -6.02 -11.57
N HIS A 42 -1.92 -6.71 -10.42
CA HIS A 42 -3.14 -6.78 -9.63
C HIS A 42 -3.44 -5.42 -8.99
N PHE A 43 -4.68 -4.95 -9.11
CA PHE A 43 -5.09 -3.63 -8.63
C PHE A 43 -4.91 -3.44 -7.12
N LEU A 44 -4.97 -4.53 -6.33
CA LEU A 44 -4.60 -4.51 -4.91
C LEU A 44 -3.08 -4.37 -4.69
N GLY A 45 -2.27 -5.05 -5.50
CA GLY A 45 -0.81 -4.95 -5.40
C GLY A 45 -0.31 -3.53 -5.68
N ARG A 46 -0.90 -2.87 -6.68
CA ARG A 46 -0.65 -1.43 -6.92
C ARG A 46 -1.01 -0.56 -5.72
N ALA A 47 -2.13 -0.83 -5.03
CA ALA A 47 -2.53 -0.09 -3.84
C ALA A 47 -1.56 -0.30 -2.67
N ILE A 48 -1.08 -1.53 -2.46
CA ILE A 48 -0.09 -1.87 -1.44
C ILE A 48 1.24 -1.19 -1.74
N GLY A 49 1.77 -1.31 -2.96
CA GLY A 49 3.01 -0.67 -3.36
C GLY A 49 2.96 0.86 -3.24
N ALA A 50 1.84 1.48 -3.58
CA ALA A 50 1.62 2.92 -3.36
C ALA A 50 1.64 3.28 -1.87
N ARG A 51 1.00 2.48 -1.01
CA ARG A 51 1.01 2.68 0.44
C ARG A 51 2.41 2.58 1.02
N CYS A 52 3.22 1.61 0.59
CA CYS A 52 4.59 1.45 1.06
C CYS A 52 5.47 2.64 0.70
N ARG A 53 5.34 3.18 -0.53
CA ARG A 53 6.07 4.38 -0.95
C ARG A 53 5.66 5.62 -0.15
N ALA A 54 4.37 5.81 0.12
CA ALA A 54 3.89 6.92 0.93
C ALA A 54 4.44 6.84 2.37
N ARG A 55 4.36 5.66 3.00
CA ARG A 55 4.82 5.47 4.38
C ARG A 55 6.32 5.71 4.56
N ARG A 56 7.15 5.35 3.56
CA ARG A 56 8.61 5.58 3.60
C ARG A 56 8.94 7.08 3.59
N ARG A 57 8.17 7.90 2.85
CA ARG A 57 8.29 9.36 2.88
C ARG A 57 7.89 9.93 4.24
N ASP A 58 6.77 9.47 4.79
CA ASP A 58 6.28 9.94 6.09
C ASP A 58 7.27 9.62 7.23
N ALA A 59 7.99 8.51 7.11
CA ALA A 59 9.00 8.07 8.08
C ALA A 59 10.37 8.78 7.93
N GLY A 60 10.51 9.74 7.01
CA GLY A 60 11.77 10.46 6.77
C GLY A 60 12.90 9.57 6.24
N ALA A 61 12.58 8.39 5.69
CA ALA A 61 13.53 7.45 5.11
C ALA A 61 13.76 7.77 3.63
N ASP A 62 14.25 8.97 3.35
CA ASP A 62 14.75 9.36 2.03
C ASP A 62 16.27 9.10 1.99
N PHE A 63 16.67 8.14 1.15
CA PHE A 63 18.01 8.00 0.60
C PHE A 63 17.92 8.21 -0.90
#